data_AF-A0A3D0CAX4-F1
#
_entry.id   AF-A0A3D0CAX4-F1
#
_cell.length_a   1.000
_cell.length_b   1.000
_cell.length_c   1.000
_cell.angle_alpha   90.00
_cell.angle_beta   90.00
_cell.angle_gamma   90.00
#
_symmetry.space_group_name_H-M   'P 1'
#
loop_
_entity.id
_entity.type
_entity.pdbx_description
1 polymer ?
#
loop_
_entity_poly.entity_id
_entity_poly.type
_entity_poly.pdbx_seq_one_letter_code
_entity_poly.pdbx_strand_id
1 'polypeptide(L)'
;RSNEGQQVYSLIMFDLDRFKRINDNHGHAVGDRVLVNVAKVIQEELRTTDIVARFGGEEFVAVLPNIELSDAKNIANRVALSISCQVIILDDDTELKITSSVGVTQRRQGETLDETLKRADDLLYFAKNNGRDQVICDDDFSRAV
;
A
#
# COMPACT_ATOMS: atom_id res chain seq x y z
N ARG A 1 -29.89 -1.20 4.66
CA ARG A 1 -29.58 -2.44 3.92
C ARG A 1 -28.13 -2.84 4.25
N SER A 2 -27.71 -2.96 5.52
CA SER A 2 -27.89 -4.09 6.46
C SER A 2 -27.38 -5.45 5.97
N ASN A 3 -26.18 -5.49 5.38
CA ASN A 3 -25.35 -6.69 5.29
C ASN A 3 -23.85 -6.46 5.57
N GLU A 4 -23.47 -5.29 6.09
CA GLU A 4 -22.08 -4.95 6.47
C GLU A 4 -21.54 -5.78 7.67
N GLY A 5 -22.37 -6.66 8.26
CA GLY A 5 -22.07 -7.36 9.50
C GLY A 5 -21.24 -8.64 9.39
N GLN A 6 -20.92 -9.17 8.19
CA GLN A 6 -20.33 -10.52 8.09
C GLN A 6 -19.26 -10.72 7.01
N GLN A 7 -19.00 -9.78 6.10
CA GLN A 7 -17.99 -9.99 5.08
C GLN A 7 -16.58 -9.79 5.65
N VAL A 8 -15.76 -10.83 5.51
CA VAL A 8 -14.32 -10.78 5.74
C VAL A 8 -13.71 -9.97 4.61
N TYR A 9 -12.94 -8.95 4.94
CA TYR A 9 -12.06 -8.28 3.99
C TYR A 9 -10.78 -7.86 4.68
N SER A 10 -9.72 -7.73 3.89
CA SER A 10 -8.47 -7.11 4.31
C SER A 10 -8.27 -5.80 3.58
N LEU A 11 -7.61 -4.86 4.25
CA LEU A 11 -7.16 -3.59 3.68
C LEU A 11 -5.65 -3.58 3.60
N ILE A 12 -5.15 -2.97 2.53
CA ILE A 12 -3.74 -2.64 2.37
C ILE A 12 -3.62 -1.15 2.09
N MET A 13 -2.82 -0.43 2.86
CA MET A 13 -2.45 0.95 2.59
C MET A 13 -0.98 1.02 2.18
N PHE A 14 -0.72 1.71 1.07
CA PHE A 14 0.60 1.93 0.51
C PHE A 14 0.90 3.43 0.54
N ASP A 15 2.14 3.78 0.86
CA ASP A 15 2.66 5.12 0.66
C ASP A 15 4.07 5.04 0.06
N LEU A 16 4.30 5.87 -0.96
CA LEU A 16 5.56 5.90 -1.68
C LEU A 16 6.65 6.63 -0.91
N ASP A 17 7.72 5.89 -0.60
CA ASP A 17 8.77 6.38 0.26
C ASP A 17 9.52 7.54 -0.39
N ARG A 18 9.58 8.66 0.33
CA ARG A 18 10.32 9.85 -0.07
C ARG A 18 9.83 10.43 -1.41
N PHE A 19 8.57 10.21 -1.80
CA PHE A 19 7.99 10.70 -3.05
C PHE A 19 8.15 12.21 -3.23
N LYS A 20 8.00 13.00 -2.17
CA LYS A 20 8.31 14.44 -2.21
C LYS A 20 9.72 14.76 -2.74
N ARG A 21 10.75 13.98 -2.39
CA ARG A 21 12.12 14.19 -2.90
C ARG A 21 12.21 13.94 -4.40
N ILE A 22 11.38 13.06 -4.94
CA ILE A 22 11.32 12.82 -6.39
C ILE A 22 10.77 14.07 -7.08
N ASN A 23 9.67 14.63 -6.56
CA ASN A 23 9.12 15.88 -7.08
C ASN A 23 10.12 17.04 -6.96
N ASP A 24 10.78 17.17 -5.81
CA ASP A 24 11.72 18.26 -5.56
C ASP A 24 12.97 18.17 -6.47
N ASN A 25 13.44 16.96 -6.80
CA ASN A 25 14.65 16.75 -7.60
C ASN A 25 14.39 16.66 -9.11
N HIS A 26 13.24 16.11 -9.52
CA HIS A 26 12.96 15.75 -10.92
C HIS A 26 11.69 16.40 -11.48
N GLY A 27 10.97 17.16 -10.65
CA GLY A 27 9.74 17.85 -11.03
C GLY A 27 8.49 16.96 -11.00
N HIS A 28 7.33 17.62 -10.95
CA HIS A 28 6.03 16.95 -10.81
C HIS A 28 5.70 16.01 -11.98
N ALA A 29 6.17 16.28 -13.20
CA ALA A 29 5.93 15.40 -14.35
C ALA A 29 6.57 14.02 -14.14
N VAL A 30 7.74 13.94 -13.50
CA VAL A 30 8.37 12.66 -13.13
C VAL A 30 7.62 12.00 -11.99
N GLY A 31 7.17 12.77 -11.00
CA GLY A 31 6.29 12.27 -9.94
C GLY A 31 5.00 11.63 -10.48
N ASP A 32 4.36 12.27 -11.45
CA ASP A 32 3.15 11.73 -12.09
C ASP A 32 3.42 10.42 -12.84
N ARG A 33 4.56 10.33 -13.54
CA ARG A 33 5.01 9.07 -14.18
C ARG A 33 5.20 7.96 -13.15
N VAL A 34 5.82 8.26 -12.01
CA VAL A 34 6.00 7.32 -10.90
C VAL A 34 4.65 6.82 -10.38
N LEU A 35 3.71 7.73 -10.11
CA LEU A 35 2.37 7.38 -9.62
C LEU A 35 1.61 6.48 -10.60
N VAL A 36 1.69 6.78 -11.90
CA VAL A 36 1.06 5.94 -12.95
C VAL A 36 1.68 4.54 -12.98
N ASN A 37 3.01 4.43 -12.89
CA ASN A 37 3.69 3.14 -12.90
C ASN A 37 3.34 2.31 -11.65
N VAL A 38 3.37 2.93 -10.47
CA VAL A 38 2.97 2.27 -9.21
C VAL A 38 1.52 1.81 -9.28
N ALA A 39 0.60 2.64 -9.78
CA ALA A 39 -0.80 2.26 -9.92
C ALA A 39 -0.99 1.03 -10.82
N LYS A 40 -0.21 0.93 -11.91
CA LYS A 40 -0.21 -0.25 -12.78
C LYS A 40 0.30 -1.49 -12.06
N VAL A 41 1.43 -1.37 -11.34
CA VAL A 41 1.98 -2.48 -10.55
C VAL A 41 0.96 -2.99 -9.54
N ILE A 42 0.30 -2.09 -8.81
CA ILE A 42 -0.75 -2.49 -7.85
C ILE A 42 -1.88 -3.22 -8.58
N GLN A 43 -2.35 -2.70 -9.72
CA GLN A 43 -3.43 -3.34 -10.50
C GLN A 43 -3.04 -4.71 -11.07
N GLU A 44 -1.80 -4.91 -11.49
CA GLU A 44 -1.31 -6.17 -12.06
C GLU A 44 -1.19 -7.28 -11.00
N GLU A 45 -0.91 -6.92 -9.75
CA GLU A 45 -0.74 -7.88 -8.66
C GLU A 45 -2.07 -8.26 -7.97
N LEU A 46 -3.11 -7.45 -8.17
CA LEU A 46 -4.45 -7.61 -7.59
C LEU A 46 -5.42 -8.34 -8.52
N ARG A 47 -6.50 -8.89 -7.95
CA ARG A 47 -7.57 -9.55 -8.70
C ARG A 47 -8.56 -8.52 -9.23
N THR A 48 -9.32 -8.90 -10.25
CA THR A 48 -10.40 -8.07 -10.81
C THR A 48 -11.53 -7.74 -9.82
N THR A 49 -11.68 -8.53 -8.76
CA THR A 49 -12.65 -8.31 -7.68
C THR A 49 -12.13 -7.39 -6.58
N ASP A 50 -10.82 -7.15 -6.55
CA ASP A 50 -10.20 -6.29 -5.57
C ASP A 50 -10.39 -4.83 -5.97
N ILE A 51 -10.55 -3.95 -5.00
CA ILE A 51 -10.76 -2.53 -5.24
C ILE A 51 -9.46 -1.81 -4.91
N VAL A 52 -8.94 -1.02 -5.84
CA VAL A 52 -7.81 -0.11 -5.59
C VAL A 52 -8.25 1.32 -5.81
N ALA A 53 -7.85 2.21 -4.91
CA ALA A 53 -8.08 3.64 -5.02
C ALA A 53 -6.80 4.42 -4.63
N ARG A 54 -6.62 5.57 -5.26
CA ARG A 54 -5.66 6.58 -4.78
C ARG A 54 -6.33 7.34 -3.65
N PHE A 55 -5.81 7.20 -2.43
CA PHE A 55 -6.39 7.79 -1.23
C PHE A 55 -5.91 9.22 -1.01
N GLY A 56 -4.64 9.48 -1.34
CA GLY A 56 -3.99 10.78 -1.15
C GLY A 56 -3.03 11.13 -2.27
N GLY A 57 -2.08 12.03 -1.99
CA GLY A 57 -1.07 12.48 -2.95
C GLY A 57 -0.21 11.32 -3.47
N GLU A 58 0.41 10.57 -2.56
CA GLU A 58 1.28 9.43 -2.86
C GLU A 58 0.79 8.13 -2.22
N GLU A 59 -0.46 8.14 -1.76
CA GLU A 59 -1.07 7.07 -0.97
C GLU A 59 -2.11 6.30 -1.79
N PHE A 60 -2.05 4.97 -1.69
CA PHE A 60 -3.00 4.04 -2.32
C PHE A 60 -3.62 3.15 -1.27
N VAL A 61 -4.87 2.78 -1.46
CA VAL A 61 -5.59 1.80 -0.64
C VAL A 61 -6.14 0.69 -1.52
N ALA A 62 -5.97 -0.55 -1.07
CA ALA A 62 -6.60 -1.72 -1.66
C ALA A 62 -7.56 -2.38 -0.66
N VAL A 63 -8.77 -2.69 -1.11
CA VAL A 63 -9.77 -3.49 -0.37
C VAL A 63 -9.84 -4.85 -1.03
N LEU A 64 -9.60 -5.90 -0.24
CA LEU A 64 -9.54 -7.29 -0.70
C LEU A 64 -10.71 -8.10 -0.11
N PRO A 65 -11.83 -8.26 -0.84
CA PRO A 65 -12.98 -9.00 -0.35
C PRO A 65 -12.68 -10.49 -0.20
N ASN A 66 -13.11 -11.07 0.93
CA ASN A 66 -12.94 -12.49 1.25
C ASN A 66 -11.47 -12.95 1.27
N ILE A 67 -10.55 -12.06 1.65
CA ILE A 67 -9.13 -12.36 1.83
C ILE A 67 -8.78 -12.23 3.32
N GLU A 68 -8.18 -13.29 3.84
CA GLU A 68 -7.63 -13.36 5.21
C GLU A 68 -6.31 -12.58 5.33
N LEU A 69 -5.94 -12.22 6.55
CA LEU A 69 -4.75 -11.38 6.83
C LEU A 69 -3.46 -11.95 6.23
N SER A 70 -3.23 -13.27 6.33
CA SER A 70 -2.02 -13.93 5.83
C SER A 70 -1.87 -13.80 4.31
N ASP A 71 -2.96 -13.98 3.58
CA ASP A 71 -2.98 -13.86 2.12
C ASP A 71 -2.87 -12.39 1.69
N ALA A 72 -3.52 -11.48 2.43
CA ALA A 72 -3.36 -10.05 2.21
C ALA A 72 -1.90 -9.60 2.40
N LYS A 73 -1.22 -10.10 3.44
CA LYS A 73 0.21 -9.86 3.67
C LYS A 73 1.06 -10.38 2.51
N ASN A 74 0.77 -11.56 1.98
CA ASN A 74 1.49 -12.12 0.84
C ASN A 74 1.31 -11.25 -0.43
N ILE A 75 0.08 -10.78 -0.68
CA ILE A 75 -0.22 -9.85 -1.78
C ILE A 75 0.54 -8.54 -1.59
N ALA A 76 0.49 -7.95 -0.39
CA ALA A 76 1.20 -6.72 -0.07
C ALA A 76 2.71 -6.83 -0.28
N ASN A 77 3.34 -7.94 0.14
CA ASN A 77 4.76 -8.18 -0.09
C ASN A 77 5.11 -8.32 -1.56
N ARG A 78 4.27 -8.99 -2.36
CA ARG A 78 4.45 -9.05 -3.82
C ARG A 78 4.39 -7.67 -4.44
N VAL A 79 3.38 -6.87 -4.11
CA VAL A 79 3.23 -5.50 -4.62
C VAL A 79 4.43 -4.64 -4.24
N ALA A 80 4.85 -4.65 -2.97
CA ALA A 80 5.98 -3.86 -2.49
C ALA A 80 7.29 -4.26 -3.21
N LEU A 81 7.51 -5.57 -3.40
CA LEU A 81 8.66 -6.07 -4.15
C LEU A 81 8.61 -5.65 -5.63
N SER A 82 7.44 -5.78 -6.28
CA SER A 82 7.26 -5.36 -7.67
C SER A 82 7.48 -3.86 -7.83
N ILE A 83 7.07 -3.03 -6.87
CA ILE A 83 7.39 -1.59 -6.84
C ILE A 83 8.90 -1.37 -6.72
N SER A 84 9.58 -2.02 -5.78
CA SER A 84 11.02 -1.80 -5.53
C SER A 84 11.92 -2.33 -6.66
N CYS A 85 11.45 -3.32 -7.42
CA CYS A 85 12.14 -3.82 -8.61
C CYS A 85 11.94 -2.93 -9.86
N GLN A 86 10.98 -2.00 -9.86
CA GLN A 86 10.79 -1.11 -11.01
C GLN A 86 11.94 -0.10 -11.13
N VAL A 87 12.42 0.05 -12.36
CA VAL A 87 13.39 1.08 -12.72
C VAL A 87 12.75 2.00 -13.74
N ILE A 88 12.67 3.29 -13.41
CA ILE A 88 12.18 4.32 -14.32
C ILE A 88 13.39 5.05 -14.88
N ILE A 89 13.62 4.90 -16.18
CA ILE A 89 14.65 5.64 -16.89
C ILE A 89 14.13 7.04 -17.21
N LEU A 90 14.87 8.05 -16.76
CA LEU A 90 14.59 9.46 -17.05
C LEU A 90 15.24 9.89 -18.37
N ASP A 91 14.90 11.08 -18.85
CA ASP A 91 15.34 11.59 -20.15
C ASP A 91 16.87 11.85 -20.20
N ASP A 92 17.51 11.92 -19.04
CA ASP A 92 18.96 12.07 -18.85
C ASP A 92 19.68 10.75 -18.54
N ASP A 93 19.03 9.61 -18.84
CA ASP A 93 19.49 8.24 -18.54
C ASP A 93 19.64 7.91 -17.04
N THR A 94 19.15 8.77 -16.14
CA THR A 94 19.14 8.46 -14.70
C THR A 94 18.16 7.34 -14.39
N GLU A 95 18.62 6.34 -13.63
CA GLU A 95 17.76 5.30 -13.05
C GLU A 95 17.09 5.80 -11.76
N LEU A 96 15.77 5.92 -11.80
CA LEU A 96 14.96 6.21 -10.62
C LEU A 96 14.34 4.92 -10.07
N LYS A 97 14.60 4.63 -8.79
CA LYS A 97 13.98 3.54 -8.02
C LYS A 97 13.17 4.12 -6.88
N ILE A 98 12.07 3.46 -6.55
CA ILE A 98 11.19 3.85 -5.46
C ILE A 98 10.77 2.63 -4.65
N THR A 99 10.60 2.82 -3.35
CA THR A 99 10.06 1.81 -2.43
C THR A 99 8.74 2.29 -1.87
N SER A 100 8.00 1.40 -1.21
CA SER A 100 6.77 1.75 -0.52
C SER A 100 6.79 1.22 0.91
N SER A 101 6.30 2.02 1.84
CA SER A 101 5.89 1.55 3.16
C SER A 101 4.45 1.04 3.07
N VAL A 102 4.14 -0.05 3.76
CA VAL A 102 2.83 -0.72 3.63
C VAL A 102 2.26 -1.14 4.99
N GLY A 103 1.00 -0.78 5.24
CA GLY A 103 0.20 -1.26 6.36
C GLY A 103 -0.88 -2.23 5.91
N VAL A 104 -0.98 -3.40 6.54
CA VAL A 104 -1.92 -4.47 6.16
C VAL A 104 -2.77 -4.90 7.35
N THR A 105 -4.08 -4.91 7.18
CA THR A 105 -4.98 -5.26 8.27
C THR A 105 -6.19 -6.04 7.78
N GLN A 106 -6.77 -6.85 8.65
CA GLN A 106 -8.05 -7.49 8.42
C GLN A 106 -9.12 -6.84 9.30
N ARG A 107 -10.30 -6.64 8.70
CA ARG A 107 -11.48 -6.17 9.45
C ARG A 107 -11.82 -7.15 10.55
N ARG A 108 -11.96 -6.66 11.78
CA ARG A 108 -12.46 -7.46 12.90
C ARG A 108 -13.98 -7.42 12.93
N GLN A 109 -14.58 -8.44 13.52
CA GLN A 109 -16.03 -8.47 13.70
C GLN A 109 -16.50 -7.25 14.49
N GLY A 110 -17.47 -6.52 13.94
CA GLY A 110 -18.02 -5.31 14.56
C GLY A 110 -17.31 -4.01 14.20
N GLU A 111 -16.16 -4.06 13.50
CA GLU A 111 -15.50 -2.83 13.02
C GLU A 111 -16.22 -2.24 11.81
N THR A 112 -16.31 -0.91 11.83
CA THR A 112 -16.62 -0.08 10.67
C THR A 112 -15.44 -0.04 9.70
N LEU A 113 -15.69 0.38 8.46
CA LEU A 113 -14.63 0.60 7.48
C LEU A 113 -13.60 1.62 7.97
N ASP A 114 -14.05 2.71 8.61
CA ASP A 114 -13.18 3.77 9.11
C ASP A 114 -12.23 3.27 10.22
N GLU A 115 -12.71 2.42 11.12
CA GLU A 115 -11.88 1.80 12.16
C GLU A 115 -10.82 0.86 11.56
N THR A 116 -11.21 0.06 10.55
CA THR A 116 -10.26 -0.80 9.86
C THR A 116 -9.24 0.02 9.05
N LEU A 117 -9.67 1.08 8.36
CA LEU A 117 -8.78 2.01 7.64
C LEU A 117 -7.78 2.66 8.59
N LYS A 118 -8.25 3.12 9.75
CA LYS A 118 -7.38 3.73 10.76
C LYS A 118 -6.29 2.76 11.22
N ARG A 119 -6.61 1.48 11.42
CA ARG A 119 -5.58 0.48 11.76
C ARG A 119 -4.56 0.28 10.64
N ALA A 120 -5.01 0.23 9.38
CA ALA A 120 -4.09 0.15 8.25
C ALA A 120 -3.13 1.36 8.20
N ASP A 121 -3.65 2.56 8.47
CA ASP A 121 -2.87 3.79 8.55
C ASP A 121 -1.86 3.77 9.71
N ASP A 122 -2.27 3.33 10.90
CA ASP A 122 -1.38 3.23 12.06
C ASP A 122 -0.22 2.24 11.80
N LEU A 123 -0.48 1.13 11.10
CA LEU A 123 0.54 0.14 10.69
C LEU A 123 1.47 0.72 9.61
N LEU A 124 0.93 1.45 8.64
CA LEU A 124 1.70 2.15 7.61
C LEU A 124 2.62 3.20 8.23
N TYR A 125 2.11 3.97 9.20
CA TYR A 125 2.89 4.95 9.94
C TYR A 125 4.04 4.28 10.71
N PHE A 126 3.78 3.13 11.33
CA PHE A 126 4.83 2.34 11.98
C PHE A 126 5.89 1.90 10.97
N ALA A 127 5.51 1.38 9.80
CA ALA A 127 6.45 1.01 8.72
C ALA A 127 7.35 2.20 8.31
N LYS A 128 6.78 3.39 8.15
CA LYS A 128 7.54 4.61 7.81
C LYS A 128 8.57 4.99 8.88
N ASN A 129 8.23 4.81 10.15
CA ASN A 129 9.10 5.12 11.28
C ASN A 129 10.13 4.03 11.56
N ASN A 130 9.83 2.78 11.20
CA ASN A 130 10.70 1.63 11.41
C ASN A 130 11.70 1.41 10.25
N GLY A 131 11.94 2.43 9.42
CA GLY A 131 12.97 2.39 8.38
C GLY A 131 12.46 2.40 6.94
N ARG A 132 11.13 2.37 6.71
CA ARG A 132 10.49 2.33 5.37
C ARG A 132 10.75 1.01 4.64
N ASP A 133 10.33 0.91 3.37
CA ASP A 133 10.52 -0.26 2.49
C ASP A 133 10.14 -1.60 3.17
N GLN A 134 8.99 -1.61 3.82
CA GLN A 134 8.55 -2.76 4.60
C GLN A 134 7.03 -2.85 4.67
N VAL A 135 6.57 -4.09 4.86
CA VAL A 135 5.17 -4.44 5.07
C VAL A 135 4.97 -4.78 6.54
N ILE A 136 4.05 -4.09 7.20
CA ILE A 136 3.66 -4.33 8.59
C ILE A 136 2.19 -4.74 8.62
N CYS A 137 1.89 -5.83 9.33
CA CYS A 137 0.52 -6.30 9.53
C CYS A 137 0.17 -6.44 11.02
N ASP A 138 -1.11 -6.67 11.34
CA ASP A 138 -1.56 -6.83 12.74
C ASP A 138 -0.78 -7.89 13.54
N ASP A 139 -0.40 -9.00 12.89
CA ASP A 139 0.34 -10.07 13.56
C ASP A 139 1.73 -9.61 14.03
N ASP A 140 2.33 -8.65 13.32
CA ASP A 140 3.66 -8.13 13.66
C ASP A 140 3.61 -7.25 14.94
N PHE A 141 2.46 -6.63 15.23
CA PHE A 141 2.23 -5.85 16.46
C PHE A 141 1.96 -6.74 17.68
N SER A 142 1.28 -7.87 17.50
CA SER A 142 1.00 -8.82 18.60
C SER A 142 2.27 -9.46 19.20
N ARG A 143 3.41 -9.37 18.51
CA ARG A 143 4.71 -9.91 18.93
C ARG A 143 5.67 -8.86 19.48
N ALA A 144 5.31 -7.58 19.40
CA ALA A 144 6.15 -6.45 19.79
C ALA A 144 5.76 -5.83 21.15
N VAL A 145 4.79 -6.44 21.86
CA VAL A 145 4.31 -6.04 23.19
C VAL A 145 4.45 -7.19 24.17
#